data_AF-A0A438EB20-F1
#
_entry.id   AF-A0A438EB20-F1
#
_cell.length_a   1.000
_cell.length_b   1.000
_cell.length_c   1.000
_cell.angle_alpha   90.00
_cell.angle_beta   90.00
_cell.angle_gamma   90.00
#
_symmetry.space_group_name_H-M   'P 1'
#
loop_
_entity.id
_entity.type
_entity.pdbx_description
1 polymer ?
#
loop_
_entity_poly.entity_id
_entity_poly.type
_entity_poly.pdbx_seq_one_letter_code
_entity_poly.pdbx_strand_id
1 'polypeptide(L)'
;MIPLNLFSHFSSPWPSPVSTKPGKKCGIFRGKWVQYPKGPYYTNVTCCHIFEHQNCMKFGRPDTEFLKWRWKPDECELPLFDAAQFLELVRGKSIAFIGDSLARNQMESFLCLLASEGDPIAVSNIKYPLSKSCLYTDYNFTVASFWSPYLVKDIDANPTAGTANGLMNVFVDEAHEAWMSQIEKFDYVIVSAGIWFLKPQVYYENGNIVGCHLCHKKKVTNLTPLHGYRKAFQTTFRTLLY
;
A
#
# COMPACT_ATOMS: atom_id res chain seq x y z
N MET A 1 19.19 11.29 -20.69
CA MET A 1 18.79 12.53 -20.01
C MET A 1 17.34 12.78 -20.38
N ILE A 2 16.41 12.21 -19.61
CA ILE A 2 14.96 12.36 -19.86
C ILE A 2 14.52 13.61 -19.10
N PRO A 3 13.82 14.56 -19.73
CA PRO A 3 13.54 15.86 -19.13
C PRO A 3 12.51 15.73 -17.99
N LEU A 4 12.79 16.44 -16.91
CA LEU A 4 11.99 16.65 -15.69
C LEU A 4 10.66 17.42 -15.93
N ASN A 5 9.88 17.03 -16.95
CA ASN A 5 8.59 17.66 -17.29
C ASN A 5 7.37 16.85 -16.85
N LEU A 6 7.44 16.16 -15.72
CA LEU A 6 6.27 15.50 -15.10
C LEU A 6 5.47 16.41 -14.14
N PHE A 7 5.83 17.70 -13.99
CA PHE A 7 5.14 18.64 -13.11
C PHE A 7 4.63 19.91 -13.79
N SER A 8 4.39 19.90 -15.10
CA SER A 8 3.73 21.02 -15.79
C SER A 8 2.24 20.73 -15.99
N HIS A 9 1.40 21.40 -15.20
CA HIS A 9 -0.04 21.63 -15.42
C HIS A 9 -0.90 20.45 -15.93
N PHE A 10 -1.09 19.43 -15.10
CA PHE A 10 -2.33 18.66 -15.17
C PHE A 10 -3.39 19.34 -14.31
N SER A 11 -4.41 19.93 -14.96
CA SER A 11 -5.69 20.17 -14.30
C SER A 11 -6.18 18.80 -13.85
N SER A 12 -6.14 18.57 -12.54
CA SER A 12 -6.56 17.30 -11.98
C SER A 12 -8.05 17.11 -12.25
N PRO A 13 -8.50 16.02 -12.90
CA PRO A 13 -9.92 15.74 -13.02
C PRO A 13 -10.51 15.27 -11.68
N TRP A 14 -9.67 15.07 -10.66
CA TRP A 14 -10.08 14.73 -9.31
C TRP A 14 -10.79 15.90 -8.62
N PRO A 15 -11.89 15.64 -7.88
CA PRO A 15 -12.48 16.63 -6.99
C PRO A 15 -11.41 17.18 -6.06
N SER A 16 -11.06 18.45 -6.24
CA SER A 16 -10.02 19.08 -5.44
C SER A 16 -10.58 19.41 -4.06
N PRO A 17 -9.78 19.29 -2.99
CA PRO A 17 -10.21 19.75 -1.67
C PRO A 17 -10.64 21.21 -1.73
N VAL A 18 -11.81 21.50 -1.17
CA VAL A 18 -12.34 22.86 -1.17
C VAL A 18 -11.56 23.67 -0.14
N SER A 19 -10.68 24.53 -0.62
CA SER A 19 -9.86 25.36 0.26
C SER A 19 -10.75 26.30 1.07
N THR A 20 -10.51 26.33 2.38
CA THR A 20 -11.16 27.31 3.27
C THR A 20 -10.49 28.68 3.19
N LYS A 21 -9.32 28.78 2.55
CA LYS A 21 -8.53 30.02 2.42
C LYS A 21 -8.09 30.24 0.96
N PRO A 22 -8.52 31.34 0.32
CA PRO A 22 -8.08 31.66 -1.04
C PRO A 22 -6.54 31.77 -1.12
N GLY A 23 -5.93 31.13 -2.12
CA GLY A 23 -4.49 31.25 -2.41
C GLY A 23 -3.54 30.34 -1.63
N LYS A 24 -4.02 29.47 -0.73
CA LYS A 24 -3.18 28.46 -0.06
C LYS A 24 -3.44 27.05 -0.59
N LYS A 25 -2.35 26.31 -0.86
CA LYS A 25 -2.40 24.87 -1.15
C LYS A 25 -2.78 24.12 0.12
N CYS A 26 -3.75 23.23 0.06
CA CYS A 26 -4.19 22.48 1.24
C CYS A 26 -3.18 21.41 1.66
N GLY A 27 -2.66 21.51 2.87
CA GLY A 27 -1.91 20.43 3.50
C GLY A 27 -2.83 19.32 4.04
N ILE A 28 -3.14 18.30 3.23
CA ILE A 28 -4.10 17.24 3.61
C ILE A 28 -3.66 16.35 4.78
N PHE A 29 -2.39 16.38 5.19
CA PHE A 29 -1.85 15.56 6.28
C PHE A 29 -1.81 16.28 7.64
N ARG A 30 -2.23 17.55 7.71
CA ARG A 30 -2.35 18.33 8.96
C ARG A 30 -3.81 18.67 9.21
N GLY A 31 -4.29 18.32 10.39
CA GLY A 31 -5.71 18.36 10.67
C GLY A 31 -6.04 17.65 11.97
N LYS A 32 -7.31 17.28 12.10
CA LYS A 32 -7.84 16.58 13.26
C LYS A 32 -8.90 15.57 12.85
N TRP A 33 -9.05 14.54 13.68
CA TRP A 33 -10.21 13.66 13.60
C TRP A 33 -11.45 14.40 14.10
N VAL A 34 -12.52 14.35 13.31
CA VAL A 34 -13.83 14.91 13.66
C VAL A 34 -14.89 13.82 13.57
N GLN A 35 -15.93 13.95 14.39
CA GLN A 35 -17.08 13.06 14.35
C GLN A 35 -17.82 13.19 13.02
N TYR A 36 -18.20 12.05 12.45
CA TYR A 36 -18.97 11.92 11.22
C TYR A 36 -20.17 11.00 11.49
N PRO A 37 -21.31 11.57 11.94
CA PRO A 37 -22.47 10.79 12.39
C PRO A 37 -23.11 9.90 11.32
N LYS A 38 -22.88 10.19 10.04
CA LYS A 38 -23.35 9.38 8.91
C LYS A 38 -22.69 7.99 8.86
N GLY A 39 -21.58 7.78 9.58
CA GLY A 39 -20.91 6.50 9.69
C GLY A 39 -19.92 6.20 8.55
N PRO A 40 -19.40 4.97 8.47
CA PRO A 40 -18.40 4.59 7.47
C PRO A 40 -19.04 4.43 6.08
N TYR A 41 -18.22 4.51 5.03
CA TYR A 41 -18.65 4.31 3.64
C TYR A 41 -19.11 2.86 3.35
N TYR A 42 -18.66 1.90 4.15
CA TYR A 42 -19.02 0.50 4.04
C TYR A 42 -19.04 -0.15 5.42
N THR A 43 -19.68 -1.31 5.50
CA THR A 43 -19.77 -2.14 6.71
C THR A 43 -19.41 -3.59 6.39
N ASN A 44 -19.36 -4.44 7.41
CA ASN A 44 -19.21 -5.89 7.24
C ASN A 44 -20.40 -6.56 6.52
N VAL A 45 -21.53 -5.86 6.37
CA VAL A 45 -22.69 -6.34 5.62
C VAL A 45 -22.62 -5.91 4.16
N THR A 46 -22.11 -4.71 3.88
CA THR A 46 -22.09 -4.14 2.52
C THR A 46 -20.82 -4.46 1.74
N CYS A 47 -19.79 -5.05 2.36
CA CYS A 47 -18.55 -5.44 1.69
C CYS A 47 -18.11 -6.84 2.09
N CYS A 48 -17.88 -7.70 1.08
CA CYS A 48 -17.37 -9.06 1.28
C CYS A 48 -15.83 -9.15 1.31
N HIS A 49 -15.12 -8.07 1.00
CA HIS A 49 -13.65 -8.05 0.91
C HIS A 49 -12.93 -7.80 2.23
N ILE A 50 -13.65 -7.52 3.32
CA ILE A 50 -13.05 -7.40 4.65
C ILE A 50 -12.51 -8.76 5.05
N PHE A 51 -11.18 -8.85 5.22
CA PHE A 51 -10.54 -10.09 5.60
C PHE A 51 -11.02 -10.52 6.99
N GLU A 52 -11.16 -11.83 7.21
CA GLU A 52 -11.84 -12.35 8.40
C GLU A 52 -11.23 -11.80 9.70
N HIS A 53 -9.90 -11.82 9.85
CA HIS A 53 -9.23 -11.31 11.05
C HIS A 53 -9.39 -9.79 11.30
N GLN A 54 -9.94 -9.03 10.35
CA GLN A 54 -10.23 -7.60 10.48
C GLN A 54 -11.71 -7.30 10.72
N ASN A 55 -12.59 -8.31 10.62
CA ASN A 55 -14.02 -8.12 10.74
C ASN A 55 -14.43 -8.04 12.22
N CYS A 56 -14.08 -6.93 12.88
CA CYS A 56 -14.30 -6.74 14.31
C CYS A 56 -15.77 -6.95 14.71
N MET A 57 -16.71 -6.50 13.86
CA MET A 57 -18.14 -6.64 14.13
C MET A 57 -18.60 -8.10 14.08
N LYS A 58 -18.13 -8.89 13.10
CA LYS A 58 -18.38 -10.34 13.03
C LYS A 58 -17.86 -11.07 14.28
N PHE A 59 -16.73 -10.62 14.82
CA PHE A 59 -16.11 -11.21 16.01
C PHE A 59 -16.54 -10.55 17.34
N GLY A 60 -17.68 -9.87 17.35
CA GLY A 60 -18.36 -9.49 18.59
C GLY A 60 -17.91 -8.18 19.24
N ARG A 61 -17.17 -7.32 18.52
CA ARG A 61 -16.90 -5.96 19.01
C ARG A 61 -18.22 -5.17 19.12
N PRO A 62 -18.60 -4.68 20.32
CA PRO A 62 -19.92 -4.08 20.53
C PRO A 62 -19.98 -2.57 20.23
N ASP A 63 -18.86 -1.86 20.35
CA ASP A 63 -18.79 -0.42 20.14
C ASP A 63 -18.65 -0.06 18.65
N THR A 64 -19.35 0.96 18.18
CA THR A 64 -19.30 1.43 16.78
C THR A 64 -18.74 2.84 16.60
N GLU A 65 -18.42 3.53 17.72
CA GLU A 65 -17.96 4.92 17.69
C GLU A 65 -16.63 5.10 16.93
N PHE A 66 -15.79 4.06 16.88
CA PHE A 66 -14.55 4.10 16.11
C PHE A 66 -14.78 4.21 14.59
N LEU A 67 -15.95 3.82 14.09
CA LEU A 67 -16.32 3.91 12.67
C LEU A 67 -16.87 5.29 12.28
N LYS A 68 -17.15 6.16 13.26
CA LYS A 68 -17.79 7.46 13.07
C LYS A 68 -16.78 8.61 13.07
N TRP A 69 -15.54 8.34 12.67
CA TRP A 69 -14.48 9.35 12.60
C TRP A 69 -14.08 9.62 11.15
N ARG A 70 -13.88 10.91 10.85
CA ARG A 70 -13.35 11.37 9.57
C ARG A 70 -12.18 12.31 9.81
N TRP A 71 -11.15 12.19 8.97
CA TRP A 71 -10.03 13.11 8.98
C TRP A 71 -10.45 14.44 8.33
N LYS A 72 -10.23 15.56 9.03
CA LYS A 72 -10.49 16.91 8.52
C LYS A 72 -9.18 17.73 8.50
N PRO A 73 -8.65 18.05 7.31
CA PRO A 73 -7.51 18.96 7.19
C PRO A 73 -7.81 20.35 7.77
N ASP A 74 -6.78 21.04 8.27
CA ASP A 74 -6.94 22.38 8.88
C ASP A 74 -7.30 23.47 7.85
N GLU A 75 -6.92 23.25 6.58
CA GLU A 75 -6.94 24.28 5.54
C GLU A 75 -7.98 24.04 4.46
N CYS A 76 -8.59 22.85 4.42
CA CYS A 76 -9.60 22.51 3.42
C CYS A 76 -10.57 21.44 3.92
N GLU A 77 -11.69 21.32 3.21
CA GLU A 77 -12.60 20.19 3.36
C GLU A 77 -12.29 19.17 2.27
N LEU A 78 -12.10 17.91 2.67
CA LEU A 78 -12.00 16.81 1.70
C LEU A 78 -13.38 16.58 1.08
N PRO A 79 -13.46 16.23 -0.22
CA PRO A 79 -14.71 15.76 -0.78
C PRO A 79 -15.16 14.46 -0.09
N LEU A 80 -16.47 14.21 -0.09
CA LEU A 80 -16.97 12.87 0.25
C LEU A 80 -16.61 11.92 -0.88
N PHE A 81 -16.32 10.66 -0.53
CA PHE A 81 -16.01 9.65 -1.53
C PHE A 81 -17.29 9.25 -2.28
N ASP A 82 -17.21 9.22 -3.60
CA ASP A 82 -18.24 8.75 -4.52
C ASP A 82 -17.61 7.67 -5.41
N ALA A 83 -18.10 6.44 -5.28
CA ALA A 83 -17.50 5.28 -5.91
C ALA A 83 -17.69 5.27 -7.43
N ALA A 84 -18.89 5.61 -7.91
CA ALA A 84 -19.18 5.72 -9.34
C ALA A 84 -18.31 6.79 -10.00
N GLN A 85 -18.25 7.99 -9.39
CA GLN A 85 -17.40 9.07 -9.89
C GLN A 85 -15.92 8.66 -9.89
N PHE A 86 -15.45 8.00 -8.83
CA PHE A 86 -14.08 7.49 -8.78
C PHE A 86 -13.80 6.52 -9.92
N LEU A 87 -14.67 5.52 -10.13
CA LEU A 87 -14.49 4.48 -11.16
C LEU A 87 -14.53 5.04 -12.58
N GLU A 88 -15.36 6.06 -12.85
CA GLU A 88 -15.33 6.78 -14.12
C GLU A 88 -13.99 7.50 -14.34
N LEU A 89 -13.43 8.13 -13.31
CA LEU A 89 -12.15 8.83 -13.40
C LEU A 89 -10.97 7.88 -13.67
N VAL A 90 -11.06 6.64 -13.20
CA VAL A 90 -10.05 5.60 -13.41
C VAL A 90 -10.42 4.58 -14.49
N ARG A 91 -11.41 4.90 -15.32
CA ARG A 91 -11.83 4.05 -16.42
C ARG A 91 -10.66 3.72 -17.34
N GLY A 92 -10.45 2.44 -17.63
CA GLY A 92 -9.35 1.94 -18.44
C GLY A 92 -7.97 2.01 -17.77
N LYS A 93 -7.92 2.30 -16.46
CA LYS A 93 -6.67 2.42 -15.71
C LYS A 93 -6.43 1.25 -14.77
N SER A 94 -5.33 1.34 -14.05
CA SER A 94 -4.86 0.27 -13.18
C SER A 94 -4.12 0.83 -11.96
N ILE A 95 -4.29 0.19 -10.80
CA ILE A 95 -3.63 0.55 -9.55
C ILE A 95 -2.98 -0.66 -8.88
N ALA A 96 -1.75 -0.49 -8.40
CA ALA A 96 -0.99 -1.49 -7.69
C ALA A 96 -0.70 -1.06 -6.25
N PHE A 97 -0.96 -1.95 -5.28
CA PHE A 97 -0.55 -1.83 -3.89
C PHE A 97 0.64 -2.77 -3.64
N ILE A 98 1.82 -2.23 -3.36
CA ILE A 98 3.03 -3.00 -3.11
C ILE A 98 3.38 -2.94 -1.62
N GLY A 99 3.56 -4.09 -0.98
CA GLY A 99 4.02 -4.09 0.39
C GLY A 99 3.67 -5.28 1.25
N ASP A 100 3.56 -4.99 2.54
CA ASP A 100 3.21 -5.95 3.58
C ASP A 100 1.68 -6.04 3.82
N SER A 101 1.29 -6.59 4.98
CA SER A 101 -0.10 -6.70 5.38
C SER A 101 -0.83 -5.36 5.39
N LEU A 102 -0.17 -4.25 5.72
CA LEU A 102 -0.82 -2.93 5.73
C LEU A 102 -1.15 -2.43 4.32
N ALA A 103 -0.28 -2.70 3.34
CA ALA A 103 -0.58 -2.42 1.93
C ALA A 103 -1.79 -3.22 1.46
N ARG A 104 -1.86 -4.51 1.83
CA ARG A 104 -3.01 -5.36 1.55
C ARG A 104 -4.29 -4.85 2.23
N ASN A 105 -4.21 -4.41 3.49
CA ASN A 105 -5.37 -3.86 4.22
C ASN A 105 -5.89 -2.59 3.56
N GLN A 106 -4.99 -1.75 3.04
CA GLN A 106 -5.38 -0.57 2.29
C GLN A 106 -6.08 -0.95 0.98
N MET A 107 -5.60 -1.96 0.25
CA MET A 107 -6.26 -2.50 -0.94
C MET A 107 -7.63 -3.09 -0.62
N GLU A 108 -7.76 -3.88 0.45
CA GLU A 108 -9.03 -4.47 0.91
C GLU A 108 -10.05 -3.37 1.27
N SER A 109 -9.62 -2.34 2.02
CA SER A 109 -10.44 -1.16 2.32
C SER A 109 -10.86 -0.41 1.06
N PHE A 110 -9.94 -0.28 0.09
CA PHE A 110 -10.22 0.36 -1.19
C PHE A 110 -11.26 -0.40 -2.02
N LEU A 111 -11.20 -1.74 -2.08
CA LEU A 111 -12.26 -2.53 -2.72
C LEU A 111 -13.61 -2.35 -2.02
N CYS A 112 -13.62 -2.24 -0.69
CA CYS A 112 -14.86 -1.99 0.04
C CYS A 112 -15.45 -0.60 -0.16
N LEU A 113 -14.62 0.42 -0.40
CA LEU A 113 -15.10 1.74 -0.80
C LEU A 113 -15.86 1.70 -2.13
N LEU A 114 -15.52 0.74 -2.99
CA LEU A 114 -16.09 0.56 -4.32
C LEU A 114 -17.26 -0.44 -4.35
N ALA A 115 -17.62 -1.05 -3.22
CA ALA A 115 -18.60 -2.14 -3.17
C ALA A 115 -20.01 -1.74 -3.62
N SER A 116 -20.36 -0.44 -3.62
CA SER A 116 -21.64 0.04 -4.16
C SER A 116 -21.76 -0.11 -5.68
N GLU A 117 -20.63 -0.22 -6.37
CA GLU A 117 -20.54 -0.30 -7.84
C GLU A 117 -20.37 -1.74 -8.35
N GLY A 118 -20.56 -2.71 -7.46
CA GLY A 118 -20.43 -4.14 -7.75
C GLY A 118 -19.09 -4.74 -7.35
N ASP A 119 -19.03 -6.08 -7.40
CA ASP A 119 -17.83 -6.85 -7.06
C ASP A 119 -16.94 -7.06 -8.29
N PRO A 120 -15.61 -6.89 -8.17
CA PRO A 120 -14.70 -7.16 -9.27
C PRO A 120 -14.45 -8.66 -9.45
N ILE A 121 -14.12 -9.06 -10.68
CA ILE A 121 -13.75 -10.45 -10.96
C ILE A 121 -12.27 -10.69 -10.65
N ALA A 122 -11.93 -11.88 -10.14
CA ALA A 122 -10.53 -12.25 -9.91
C ALA A 122 -9.80 -12.45 -11.24
N VAL A 123 -8.61 -11.85 -11.37
CA VAL A 123 -7.73 -12.07 -12.52
C VAL A 123 -6.78 -13.21 -12.17
N SER A 124 -6.92 -14.34 -12.87
CA SER A 124 -5.96 -15.45 -12.79
C SER A 124 -4.60 -15.00 -13.35
N ASN A 125 -3.50 -15.56 -12.84
CA ASN A 125 -2.09 -15.36 -13.25
C ASN A 125 -1.18 -14.55 -12.32
N ILE A 126 -1.38 -14.57 -11.00
CA ILE A 126 -0.32 -14.10 -10.10
C ILE A 126 0.55 -15.26 -9.63
N LYS A 127 1.80 -15.24 -10.07
CA LYS A 127 2.85 -16.24 -9.75
C LYS A 127 3.23 -16.26 -8.27
N TYR A 128 3.05 -15.14 -7.56
CA TYR A 128 3.53 -14.96 -6.19
C TYR A 128 2.41 -15.22 -5.17
N PRO A 129 2.62 -16.11 -4.19
CA PRO A 129 1.68 -16.33 -3.10
C PRO A 129 1.27 -15.02 -2.41
N LEU A 130 0.04 -14.95 -1.90
CA LEU A 130 -0.54 -13.80 -1.19
C LEU A 130 -0.74 -12.50 -2.01
N SER A 131 -0.36 -12.50 -3.28
CA SER A 131 -0.65 -11.40 -4.21
C SER A 131 -2.01 -11.62 -4.88
N LYS A 132 -2.76 -10.54 -5.14
CA LYS A 132 -4.14 -10.59 -5.67
C LYS A 132 -4.33 -9.56 -6.78
N SER A 133 -5.09 -9.89 -7.82
CA SER A 133 -5.53 -8.94 -8.86
C SER A 133 -7.00 -9.15 -9.16
N CYS A 134 -7.72 -8.07 -9.34
CA CYS A 134 -9.13 -8.09 -9.69
C CYS A 134 -9.47 -6.95 -10.66
N LEU A 135 -10.51 -7.19 -11.48
CA LEU A 135 -10.94 -6.31 -12.56
C LEU A 135 -12.40 -5.89 -12.35
N TYR A 136 -12.65 -4.59 -12.33
CA TYR A 136 -13.98 -4.02 -12.50
C TYR A 136 -14.28 -3.96 -14.00
N THR A 137 -15.03 -4.93 -14.53
CA THR A 137 -15.24 -5.14 -15.97
C THR A 137 -15.87 -3.93 -16.64
N ASP A 138 -16.89 -3.36 -16.00
CA ASP A 138 -17.69 -2.26 -16.56
C ASP A 138 -16.89 -0.97 -16.70
N TYR A 139 -15.80 -0.85 -15.95
CA TYR A 139 -14.89 0.29 -15.95
C TYR A 139 -13.54 -0.03 -16.60
N ASN A 140 -13.28 -1.29 -16.96
CA ASN A 140 -11.96 -1.78 -17.33
C ASN A 140 -10.87 -1.29 -16.35
N PHE A 141 -11.16 -1.35 -15.05
CA PHE A 141 -10.28 -0.85 -14.00
C PHE A 141 -9.66 -2.02 -13.22
N THR A 142 -8.33 -2.11 -13.23
CA THR A 142 -7.60 -3.20 -12.56
C THR A 142 -7.06 -2.75 -11.21
N VAL A 143 -7.28 -3.55 -10.17
CA VAL A 143 -6.70 -3.35 -8.83
C VAL A 143 -5.86 -4.57 -8.48
N ALA A 144 -4.57 -4.36 -8.21
CA ALA A 144 -3.66 -5.41 -7.81
C ALA A 144 -2.97 -5.12 -6.47
N SER A 145 -2.61 -6.17 -5.77
CA SER A 145 -1.72 -6.15 -4.61
C SER A 145 -0.57 -7.14 -4.81
N PHE A 146 0.64 -6.68 -4.52
CA PHE A 146 1.87 -7.46 -4.61
C PHE A 146 2.47 -7.61 -3.22
N TRP A 147 2.52 -8.85 -2.74
CA TRP A 147 3.16 -9.18 -1.47
C TRP A 147 4.67 -9.01 -1.60
N SER A 148 5.21 -7.99 -0.95
CA SER A 148 6.64 -7.69 -0.90
C SER A 148 6.93 -6.92 0.38
N PRO A 149 7.03 -7.61 1.54
CA PRO A 149 7.09 -6.96 2.84
C PRO A 149 8.36 -6.11 3.05
N TYR A 150 9.43 -6.42 2.32
CA TYR A 150 10.67 -5.65 2.31
C TYR A 150 10.84 -4.79 1.04
N LEU A 151 9.88 -4.82 0.10
CA LEU A 151 9.92 -4.16 -1.23
C LEU A 151 11.02 -4.64 -2.18
N VAL A 152 12.15 -5.09 -1.65
CA VAL A 152 13.28 -5.68 -2.35
C VAL A 152 13.26 -7.20 -2.22
N LYS A 153 14.10 -7.89 -2.99
CA LYS A 153 14.26 -9.33 -2.92
C LYS A 153 14.58 -9.76 -1.49
N ASP A 154 13.80 -10.72 -1.00
CA ASP A 154 13.96 -11.30 0.32
C ASP A 154 13.87 -12.81 0.27
N ILE A 155 14.70 -13.48 1.08
CA ILE A 155 14.79 -14.93 1.16
C ILE A 155 14.87 -15.32 2.63
N ASP A 156 14.05 -16.28 3.05
CA ASP A 156 14.16 -16.87 4.40
C ASP A 156 15.54 -17.51 4.56
N ALA A 157 16.31 -17.06 5.56
CA ALA A 157 17.65 -17.57 5.82
C ALA A 157 17.64 -18.98 6.43
N ASN A 158 16.50 -19.42 6.97
CA ASN A 158 16.32 -20.78 7.45
C ASN A 158 14.88 -21.28 7.23
N PRO A 159 14.54 -21.71 6.00
CA PRO A 159 13.17 -22.10 5.64
C PRO A 159 12.58 -23.26 6.46
N THR A 160 13.42 -24.04 7.15
CA THR A 160 12.99 -25.22 7.92
C THR A 160 12.70 -24.92 9.40
N ALA A 161 12.99 -23.71 9.91
CA ALA A 161 12.97 -23.40 11.34
C ALA A 161 11.67 -22.78 11.90
N GLY A 162 10.65 -22.56 11.07
CA GLY A 162 9.37 -21.99 11.53
C GLY A 162 9.38 -20.46 11.64
N THR A 163 8.27 -19.83 11.26
CA THR A 163 8.27 -18.60 10.45
C THR A 163 7.88 -17.30 11.16
N ALA A 164 7.78 -17.25 12.50
CA ALA A 164 7.37 -16.01 13.17
C ALA A 164 8.50 -14.95 13.24
N ASN A 165 9.72 -15.40 13.58
CA ASN A 165 10.92 -14.57 13.82
C ASN A 165 12.14 -15.09 13.05
N GLY A 166 11.91 -15.74 11.91
CA GLY A 166 12.97 -16.22 11.03
C GLY A 166 13.88 -15.08 10.59
N LEU A 167 15.18 -15.36 10.54
CA LEU A 167 16.16 -14.41 10.01
C LEU A 167 15.93 -14.28 8.50
N MET A 168 15.78 -13.06 7.99
CA MET A 168 15.60 -12.82 6.55
C MET A 168 16.88 -12.31 5.90
N ASN A 169 17.23 -12.85 4.73
CA ASN A 169 18.23 -12.26 3.86
C ASN A 169 17.54 -11.24 2.95
N VAL A 170 17.92 -9.96 3.07
CA VAL A 170 17.30 -8.84 2.37
C VAL A 170 18.33 -8.20 1.44
N PHE A 171 18.08 -8.26 0.13
CA PHE A 171 18.99 -7.77 -0.92
C PHE A 171 18.61 -6.33 -1.26
N VAL A 172 19.19 -5.37 -0.54
CA VAL A 172 18.67 -3.99 -0.47
C VAL A 172 18.83 -3.19 -1.76
N ASP A 173 19.56 -3.71 -2.74
CA ASP A 173 19.81 -3.15 -4.07
C ASP A 173 19.06 -3.86 -5.21
N GLU A 174 18.31 -4.93 -4.91
CA GLU A 174 17.54 -5.73 -5.88
C GLU A 174 16.04 -5.59 -5.64
N ALA A 175 15.30 -4.98 -6.57
CA ALA A 175 13.84 -4.90 -6.49
C ALA A 175 13.17 -6.29 -6.48
N HIS A 176 12.09 -6.47 -5.72
CA HIS A 176 11.42 -7.76 -5.65
C HIS A 176 10.68 -8.07 -6.95
N GLU A 177 10.93 -9.25 -7.54
CA GLU A 177 10.36 -9.65 -8.83
C GLU A 177 8.82 -9.66 -8.86
N ALA A 178 8.18 -9.92 -7.71
CA ALA A 178 6.72 -9.98 -7.57
C ALA A 178 5.99 -8.79 -8.17
N TRP A 179 6.48 -7.58 -7.91
CA TRP A 179 5.91 -6.37 -8.49
C TRP A 179 6.73 -5.92 -9.70
N MET A 180 8.06 -6.01 -9.66
CA MET A 180 8.94 -5.46 -10.71
C MET A 180 8.59 -6.00 -12.10
N SER A 181 8.27 -7.30 -12.22
CA SER A 181 7.93 -7.94 -13.50
C SER A 181 6.62 -7.46 -14.16
N GLN A 182 5.79 -6.71 -13.44
CA GLN A 182 4.45 -6.32 -13.90
C GLN A 182 4.15 -4.84 -13.71
N ILE A 183 4.99 -4.10 -12.98
CA ILE A 183 4.63 -2.78 -12.48
C ILE A 183 4.45 -1.74 -13.58
N GLU A 184 5.14 -1.90 -14.72
CA GLU A 184 4.97 -1.04 -15.91
C GLU A 184 3.55 -1.06 -16.49
N LYS A 185 2.75 -2.08 -16.15
CA LYS A 185 1.35 -2.19 -16.57
C LYS A 185 0.40 -1.33 -15.73
N PHE A 186 0.90 -0.68 -14.66
CA PHE A 186 0.07 0.03 -13.69
C PHE A 186 0.20 1.55 -13.81
N ASP A 187 -0.94 2.25 -13.88
CA ASP A 187 -0.99 3.72 -13.95
C ASP A 187 -0.70 4.38 -12.60
N TYR A 188 -1.09 3.71 -11.52
CA TYR A 188 -0.94 4.19 -10.15
C TYR A 188 -0.25 3.13 -9.28
N VAL A 189 0.72 3.56 -8.48
CA VAL A 189 1.45 2.67 -7.57
C VAL A 189 1.42 3.25 -6.15
N ILE A 190 0.92 2.46 -5.21
CA ILE A 190 0.91 2.75 -3.77
C ILE A 190 1.89 1.79 -3.10
N VAL A 191 2.93 2.34 -2.48
CA VAL A 191 3.96 1.58 -1.77
C VAL A 191 3.79 1.75 -0.27
N SER A 192 3.71 0.66 0.47
CA SER A 192 3.61 0.67 1.94
C SER A 192 4.36 -0.50 2.56
N ALA A 193 5.39 -0.20 3.35
CA ALA A 193 6.15 -1.20 4.10
C ALA A 193 6.73 -0.56 5.35
N GLY A 194 6.88 -1.32 6.43
CA GLY A 194 7.53 -0.80 7.63
C GLY A 194 7.78 -1.84 8.72
N ILE A 195 6.73 -2.51 9.17
CA ILE A 195 6.79 -3.39 10.36
C ILE A 195 7.79 -4.55 10.20
N TRP A 196 7.97 -5.05 8.98
CA TRP A 196 8.90 -6.12 8.67
C TRP A 196 10.37 -5.73 8.85
N PHE A 197 10.72 -4.47 8.66
CA PHE A 197 12.09 -3.99 8.88
C PHE A 197 12.49 -3.98 10.37
N LEU A 198 11.55 -4.20 11.30
CA LEU A 198 11.84 -4.36 12.73
C LEU A 198 12.19 -5.81 13.11
N LYS A 199 12.05 -6.77 12.18
CA LYS A 199 12.41 -8.18 12.40
C LYS A 199 13.91 -8.42 12.17
N PRO A 200 14.48 -9.56 12.63
CA PRO A 200 15.85 -9.92 12.33
C PRO A 200 16.14 -10.05 10.83
N GLN A 201 17.22 -9.41 10.36
CA GLN A 201 17.59 -9.33 8.94
C GLN A 201 19.10 -9.41 8.75
N VAL A 202 19.55 -9.93 7.62
CA VAL A 202 20.90 -9.77 7.08
C VAL A 202 20.80 -8.99 5.77
N TYR A 203 21.56 -7.92 5.65
CA TYR A 203 21.53 -7.06 4.46
C TYR A 203 22.60 -7.49 3.47
N TYR A 204 22.18 -7.69 2.23
CA TYR A 204 23.04 -7.97 1.09
C TYR A 204 23.03 -6.77 0.14
N GLU A 205 24.20 -6.42 -0.39
CA GLU A 205 24.39 -5.45 -1.46
C GLU A 205 25.49 -5.97 -2.40
N ASN A 206 25.23 -5.98 -3.71
CA ASN A 206 26.08 -6.58 -4.73
C ASN A 206 26.51 -8.01 -4.37
N GLY A 207 25.60 -8.80 -3.79
CA GLY A 207 25.85 -10.17 -3.34
C GLY A 207 26.67 -10.31 -2.04
N ASN A 208 27.11 -9.23 -1.42
CA ASN A 208 27.94 -9.25 -0.20
C ASN A 208 27.15 -8.83 1.04
N ILE A 209 27.48 -9.40 2.20
CA ILE A 209 26.90 -8.98 3.48
C ILE A 209 27.47 -7.61 3.87
N VAL A 210 26.61 -6.60 3.96
CA VAL A 210 26.99 -5.24 4.37
C VAL A 210 26.65 -4.93 5.84
N GLY A 211 25.82 -5.77 6.45
CA GLY A 211 25.47 -5.66 7.86
C GLY A 211 24.23 -6.49 8.18
N CYS A 212 23.71 -6.34 9.38
CA CYS A 212 22.52 -7.04 9.81
C CYS A 212 21.74 -6.26 10.88
N HIS A 213 20.50 -6.64 11.14
CA HIS A 213 19.71 -6.17 12.26
C HIS A 213 19.27 -7.37 13.10
N LEU A 214 19.57 -7.37 14.40
CA LEU A 214 19.19 -8.45 15.34
C LEU A 214 19.58 -9.88 14.89
N CYS A 215 20.64 -10.03 14.09
CA CYS A 215 20.99 -11.33 13.51
C CYS A 215 21.88 -12.20 14.42
N HIS A 216 22.44 -11.64 15.49
CA HIS A 216 23.36 -12.30 16.43
C HIS A 216 24.58 -13.01 15.79
N LYS A 217 24.93 -12.70 14.54
CA LYS A 217 26.11 -13.25 13.85
C LYS A 217 27.39 -12.55 14.32
N LYS A 218 28.37 -13.34 14.77
CA LYS A 218 29.72 -12.85 15.09
C LYS A 218 30.38 -12.31 13.80
N LYS A 219 31.10 -11.18 13.90
CA LYS A 219 31.81 -10.52 12.78
C LYS A 219 30.95 -9.85 11.70
N VAL A 220 29.64 -9.69 11.91
CA VAL A 220 28.77 -8.88 11.04
C VAL A 220 28.38 -7.60 11.77
N THR A 221 28.53 -6.45 11.11
CA THR A 221 28.16 -5.15 11.68
C THR A 221 26.66 -5.10 11.95
N ASN A 222 26.30 -4.78 13.20
CA ASN A 222 24.90 -4.56 13.57
C ASN A 222 24.48 -3.14 13.16
N LEU A 223 23.43 -3.04 12.37
CA LEU A 223 22.87 -1.82 11.82
C LEU A 223 21.47 -1.58 12.39
N THR A 224 21.02 -0.33 12.28
CA THR A 224 19.66 0.04 12.68
C THR A 224 18.66 -0.50 11.65
N PRO A 225 17.40 -0.77 12.05
CA PRO A 225 16.37 -1.20 11.10
C PRO A 225 16.10 -0.14 10.02
N LEU A 226 16.40 1.13 10.32
CA LEU A 226 16.32 2.25 9.38
C LEU A 226 17.29 2.10 8.20
N HIS A 227 18.41 1.37 8.36
CA HIS A 227 19.34 1.13 7.25
C HIS A 227 18.66 0.34 6.13
N GLY A 228 18.12 -0.85 6.46
CA GLY A 228 17.39 -1.69 5.51
C GLY A 228 16.19 -0.96 4.90
N TYR A 229 15.40 -0.29 5.76
CA TYR A 229 14.24 0.50 5.32
C TYR A 229 14.64 1.57 4.28
N ARG A 230 15.64 2.40 4.59
CA ARG A 230 16.10 3.47 3.70
C ARG A 230 16.57 2.92 2.36
N LYS A 231 17.40 1.87 2.36
CA LYS A 231 17.97 1.30 1.14
C LYS A 231 16.90 0.65 0.27
N ALA A 232 15.97 -0.10 0.89
CA ALA A 232 14.86 -0.70 0.17
C ALA A 232 14.00 0.35 -0.56
N PHE A 233 13.58 1.41 0.13
CA PHE A 233 12.81 2.50 -0.50
C PHE A 233 13.61 3.25 -1.58
N GLN A 234 14.92 3.47 -1.39
CA GLN A 234 15.78 4.03 -2.43
C GLN A 234 15.79 3.17 -3.69
N THR A 235 15.91 1.85 -3.54
CA THR A 235 15.85 0.90 -4.65
C THR A 235 14.48 0.91 -5.30
N THR A 236 13.40 0.87 -4.52
CA THR A 236 12.02 0.94 -5.04
C THR A 236 11.79 2.20 -5.87
N PHE A 237 12.14 3.38 -5.36
CA PHE A 237 11.96 4.62 -6.12
C PHE A 237 12.84 4.68 -7.36
N ARG A 238 14.08 4.17 -7.29
CA ARG A 238 14.92 4.04 -8.47
C ARG A 238 14.32 3.10 -9.51
N THR A 239 13.66 2.01 -9.11
CA THR A 239 13.02 1.10 -10.06
C THR A 239 11.73 1.69 -10.64
N LEU A 240 10.98 2.50 -9.89
CA LEU A 240 9.71 3.07 -10.37
C LEU A 240 9.88 4.35 -11.23
N LEU A 241 11.01 5.03 -11.13
CA LEU A 241 11.25 6.32 -11.79
C LEU A 241 12.20 6.25 -12.99
N TYR A 242 12.66 5.06 -13.36
CA TYR A 242 13.51 4.79 -14.52
C TYR A 242 12.77 3.91 -15.50
#